data_AF-A0A935KVI9-F1
#
_entry.id   AF-A0A935KVI9-F1
#
_cell.length_a   1.000
_cell.length_b   1.000
_cell.length_c   1.000
_cell.angle_alpha   90.00
_cell.angle_beta   90.00
_cell.angle_gamma   90.00
#
_symmetry.space_group_name_H-M   'P 1'
#
loop_
_entity.id
_entity.type
_entity.pdbx_description
1 polymer ?
#
loop_
_entity_poly.entity_id
_entity_poly.type
_entity_poly.pdbx_seq_one_letter_code
_entity_poly.pdbx_strand_id
1 'polypeptide(L)'
;MIARRRPKRDTYYFATVSDFIALLEAVMLEQNIQLIESALCDTPEIKVLEKLSNVNPATNYIVCEPNQPIEVRTVPQRNGRVKFIADAMQNPHSITVHFGGPVGDRLLPGSLGCGGADERSIKLATCFAYVVRRDFEFIKSFYVGAQAVRLLDSGYRLSQTAKSSQEYDLCR
;
A
#
# COMPACT_ATOMS: atom_id res chain seq x y z
N MET A 1 30.41 -11.95 1.51
CA MET A 1 28.97 -11.98 1.16
C MET A 1 28.25 -11.01 2.08
N ILE A 2 27.95 -9.79 1.62
CA ILE A 2 27.24 -8.78 2.45
C ILE A 2 25.78 -9.20 2.50
N ALA A 3 25.30 -9.62 3.66
CA ALA A 3 23.89 -9.89 3.89
C ALA A 3 23.12 -8.58 3.66
N ARG A 4 22.45 -8.47 2.52
CA ARG A 4 21.52 -7.37 2.23
C ARG A 4 20.40 -7.45 3.25
N ARG A 5 20.40 -6.53 4.22
CA ARG A 5 19.38 -6.44 5.27
C ARG A 5 18.02 -6.32 4.59
N ARG A 6 17.12 -7.28 4.84
CA ARG A 6 15.68 -7.10 4.60
C ARG A 6 15.23 -5.78 5.26
N PRO A 7 14.38 -4.96 4.62
CA PRO A 7 13.75 -3.83 5.30
C PRO A 7 13.07 -4.35 6.57
N LYS A 8 13.50 -3.83 7.72
CA LYS A 8 13.40 -4.52 9.01
C LYS A 8 12.03 -4.39 9.71
N ARG A 9 11.06 -3.68 9.11
CA ARG A 9 9.67 -3.52 9.58
C ARG A 9 8.79 -3.06 8.42
N ASP A 10 7.60 -3.63 8.31
CA ASP A 10 6.55 -3.08 7.44
C ASP A 10 6.33 -1.61 7.83
N THR A 11 6.26 -0.74 6.83
CA THR A 11 6.01 0.69 7.06
C THR A 11 4.51 0.89 7.05
N TYR A 12 3.95 1.24 8.21
CA TYR A 12 2.53 1.55 8.36
C TYR A 12 2.30 3.05 8.32
N TYR A 13 1.27 3.46 7.59
CA TYR A 13 0.95 4.88 7.43
C TYR A 13 -0.55 5.12 7.39
N PHE A 14 -1.01 6.23 7.97
CA PHE A 14 -2.36 6.76 7.77
C PHE A 14 -2.32 7.79 6.66
N ALA A 15 -3.15 7.60 5.64
CA ALA A 15 -3.27 8.49 4.50
C ALA A 15 -4.73 8.63 4.12
N THR A 16 -5.20 9.87 3.94
CA THR A 16 -6.42 10.13 3.17
C THR A 16 -6.21 9.81 1.69
N VAL A 17 -7.25 9.90 0.87
CA VAL A 17 -7.12 9.78 -0.60
C VAL A 17 -6.11 10.82 -1.14
N SER A 18 -6.20 12.07 -0.67
CA SER A 18 -5.27 13.13 -1.10
C SER A 18 -3.83 12.88 -0.64
N ASP A 19 -3.62 12.41 0.59
CA ASP A 19 -2.27 12.06 1.06
C ASP A 19 -1.68 10.89 0.26
N PHE A 20 -2.51 9.89 -0.07
CA PHE A 20 -2.07 8.73 -0.82
C PHE A 20 -1.73 9.08 -2.26
N ILE A 21 -2.54 9.92 -2.93
CA ILE A 21 -2.20 10.44 -4.27
C ILE A 21 -0.88 11.22 -4.22
N ALA A 22 -0.72 12.13 -3.25
CA ALA A 22 0.52 12.90 -3.11
C ALA A 22 1.75 12.00 -2.87
N LEU A 23 1.60 10.94 -2.07
CA LEU A 23 2.64 9.92 -1.89
C LEU A 23 3.01 9.25 -3.22
N LEU A 24 2.02 8.84 -4.02
CA LEU A 24 2.26 8.21 -5.31
C LEU A 24 2.92 9.15 -6.31
N GLU A 25 2.47 10.41 -6.38
CA GLU A 25 3.08 11.45 -7.20
C GLU A 25 4.55 11.67 -6.81
N ALA A 26 4.83 11.79 -5.51
CA ALA A 26 6.18 11.96 -5.01
C ALA A 26 7.09 10.76 -5.32
N VAL A 27 6.57 9.53 -5.28
CA VAL A 27 7.33 8.36 -5.74
C VAL A 27 7.52 8.35 -7.25
N MET A 28 6.51 8.75 -8.03
CA MET A 28 6.58 8.82 -9.49
C MET A 28 7.62 9.84 -9.99
N LEU A 29 7.93 10.87 -9.20
CA LEU A 29 9.03 11.80 -9.49
C LEU A 29 10.42 11.14 -9.36
N GLU A 30 10.54 10.12 -8.50
CA GLU A 30 11.81 9.44 -8.19
C GLU A 30 12.00 8.13 -8.97
N GLN A 31 10.90 7.43 -9.28
CA GLN A 31 10.87 6.14 -9.96
C GLN A 31 9.73 6.10 -10.97
N ASN A 32 10.00 5.60 -12.16
CA ASN A 32 8.94 5.30 -13.11
C ASN A 32 8.18 4.04 -12.65
N ILE A 33 6.94 4.22 -12.20
CA ILE A 33 6.11 3.15 -11.63
C ILE A 33 4.74 3.05 -12.32
N GLN A 34 4.17 1.87 -12.28
CA GLN A 34 2.75 1.60 -12.54
C GLN A 34 2.11 0.96 -11.31
N LEU A 35 0.79 1.13 -11.17
CA LEU A 35 0.00 0.50 -10.12
C LEU A 35 -0.98 -0.48 -10.73
N ILE A 36 -1.09 -1.65 -10.11
CA ILE A 36 -2.01 -2.71 -10.50
C ILE A 36 -2.86 -3.07 -9.29
N GLU A 37 -4.18 -3.08 -9.45
CA GLU A 37 -5.09 -3.50 -8.38
C GLU A 37 -4.87 -4.99 -8.06
N SER A 38 -4.57 -5.29 -6.80
CA SER A 38 -4.36 -6.64 -6.28
C SER A 38 -5.59 -7.05 -5.47
N ALA A 39 -6.58 -7.60 -6.18
CA ALA A 39 -7.80 -8.13 -5.61
C ALA A 39 -8.08 -9.55 -6.13
N LEU A 40 -8.87 -10.32 -5.38
CA LEU A 40 -9.37 -11.62 -5.85
C LEU A 40 -10.47 -11.40 -6.89
N CYS A 41 -10.16 -11.68 -8.15
CA CYS A 41 -11.05 -11.49 -9.29
C CYS A 41 -11.62 -12.82 -9.80
N ASP A 42 -12.78 -12.77 -10.46
CA ASP A 42 -13.35 -13.91 -11.18
C ASP A 42 -12.67 -14.16 -12.54
N THR A 43 -11.97 -13.16 -13.07
CA THR A 43 -11.22 -13.22 -14.33
C THR A 43 -9.73 -13.01 -14.08
N PRO A 44 -8.84 -13.51 -14.96
CA PRO A 44 -7.40 -13.26 -14.87
C PRO A 44 -7.00 -11.86 -15.37
N GLU A 45 -7.97 -10.98 -15.61
CA GLU A 45 -7.70 -9.65 -16.16
C GLU A 45 -7.02 -8.75 -15.13
N ILE A 46 -5.94 -8.11 -15.58
CA ILE A 46 -5.15 -7.19 -14.77
C ILE A 46 -5.75 -5.80 -14.90
N LYS A 47 -6.05 -5.17 -13.76
CA LYS A 47 -6.49 -3.78 -13.71
C LYS A 47 -5.30 -2.87 -13.40
N VAL A 48 -4.71 -2.31 -14.44
CA VAL A 48 -3.71 -1.25 -14.32
C VAL A 48 -4.44 0.05 -14.02
N LEU A 49 -3.96 0.79 -13.02
CA LEU A 49 -4.52 2.07 -12.65
C LEU A 49 -4.01 3.16 -13.62
N GLU A 50 -4.85 3.58 -14.56
CA GLU A 50 -4.48 4.61 -15.56
C GLU A 50 -4.38 6.02 -14.97
N LYS A 51 -5.16 6.32 -13.92
CA LYS A 51 -5.22 7.63 -13.28
C LYS A 51 -5.15 7.49 -11.77
N LEU A 52 -4.28 8.26 -11.12
CA LEU A 52 -4.16 8.27 -9.66
C LEU A 52 -5.45 8.70 -8.95
N SER A 53 -6.30 9.48 -9.61
CA SER A 53 -7.63 9.84 -9.08
C SER A 53 -8.55 8.64 -8.84
N ASN A 54 -8.25 7.47 -9.43
CA ASN A 54 -9.06 6.27 -9.34
C ASN A 54 -8.59 5.32 -8.23
N VAL A 55 -7.65 5.74 -7.37
CA VAL A 55 -7.26 4.95 -6.20
C VAL A 55 -8.47 4.72 -5.28
N ASN A 56 -8.72 3.46 -4.98
CA ASN A 56 -9.75 3.02 -4.07
C ASN A 56 -9.18 2.79 -2.66
N PRO A 57 -9.81 3.32 -1.60
CA PRO A 57 -9.53 2.94 -0.22
C PRO A 57 -9.69 1.43 0.00
N ALA A 58 -9.13 0.93 1.11
CA ALA A 58 -9.12 -0.47 1.51
C ALA A 58 -8.65 -1.46 0.41
N THR A 59 -7.75 -1.01 -0.47
CA THR A 59 -7.32 -1.77 -1.66
C THR A 59 -5.82 -2.03 -1.62
N ASN A 60 -5.41 -3.21 -2.07
CA ASN A 60 -4.00 -3.53 -2.28
C ASN A 60 -3.60 -3.21 -3.72
N TYR A 61 -2.42 -2.65 -3.89
CA TYR A 61 -1.80 -2.43 -5.18
C TYR A 61 -0.49 -3.22 -5.26
N ILE A 62 -0.25 -3.85 -6.40
CA ILE A 62 1.10 -4.14 -6.84
C ILE A 62 1.68 -2.88 -7.45
N VAL A 63 2.91 -2.55 -7.06
CA VAL A 63 3.68 -1.48 -7.68
C VAL A 63 4.95 -2.04 -8.29
N CYS A 64 5.18 -1.75 -9.57
CA CYS A 64 6.33 -2.19 -10.34
C CYS A 64 6.68 -1.18 -11.43
N GLU A 65 7.76 -1.43 -12.17
CA GLU A 65 8.09 -0.64 -13.35
C GLU A 65 7.07 -0.88 -14.49
N PRO A 66 6.78 0.13 -15.34
CA PRO A 66 5.93 -0.05 -16.51
C PRO A 66 6.45 -1.11 -17.49
N ASN A 67 5.53 -1.70 -18.26
CA ASN A 67 5.83 -2.72 -19.28
C ASN A 67 6.48 -4.02 -18.77
N GLN A 68 6.56 -4.21 -17.45
CA GLN A 68 6.89 -5.52 -16.88
C GLN A 68 5.72 -6.49 -17.11
N PRO A 69 5.96 -7.72 -17.59
CA PRO A 69 4.96 -8.78 -17.58
C PRO A 69 4.51 -9.05 -16.15
N ILE A 70 3.19 -9.15 -15.96
CA ILE A 70 2.58 -9.42 -14.66
C ILE A 70 1.95 -10.80 -14.69
N GLU A 71 2.41 -11.64 -13.77
CA GLU A 71 1.93 -12.99 -13.61
C GLU A 71 0.72 -13.00 -12.66
N VAL A 72 -0.35 -13.64 -13.12
CA VAL A 72 -1.58 -13.84 -12.37
C VAL A 72 -1.67 -15.31 -12.00
N ARG A 73 -1.81 -15.62 -10.70
CA ARG A 73 -2.02 -17.00 -10.25
C ARG A 73 -3.47 -17.31 -9.99
N THR A 74 -3.80 -18.59 -10.13
CA THR A 74 -5.07 -19.15 -9.70
C THR A 74 -5.10 -19.34 -8.18
N VAL A 75 -6.27 -19.14 -7.60
CA VAL A 75 -6.55 -19.30 -6.18
C VAL A 75 -7.78 -20.20 -6.03
N PRO A 76 -7.58 -21.52 -5.83
CA PRO A 76 -8.68 -22.45 -5.59
C PRO A 76 -9.48 -22.04 -4.35
N GLN A 77 -10.81 -21.98 -4.49
CA GLN A 77 -11.74 -21.64 -3.41
C GLN A 77 -12.37 -22.91 -2.82
N ARG A 78 -12.80 -22.85 -1.55
CA ARG A 78 -13.44 -24.00 -0.86
C ARG A 78 -14.74 -24.47 -1.52
N ASN A 79 -15.42 -23.59 -2.26
CA ASN A 79 -16.64 -23.91 -3.00
C ASN A 79 -16.36 -24.51 -4.40
N GLY A 80 -15.11 -24.88 -4.70
CA GLY A 80 -14.69 -25.44 -5.99
C GLY A 80 -14.50 -24.41 -7.10
N ARG A 81 -14.80 -23.12 -6.86
CA ARG A 81 -14.52 -22.05 -7.83
C ARG A 81 -13.03 -21.69 -7.84
N VAL A 82 -12.60 -21.05 -8.91
CA VAL A 82 -11.26 -20.49 -9.03
C VAL A 82 -11.37 -18.97 -9.05
N LYS A 83 -10.50 -18.31 -8.29
CA LYS A 83 -10.27 -16.87 -8.36
C LYS A 83 -8.87 -16.61 -8.90
N PHE A 84 -8.62 -15.38 -9.33
CA PHE A 84 -7.34 -14.95 -9.85
C PHE A 84 -6.81 -13.78 -9.03
N ILE A 85 -5.49 -13.69 -8.87
CA ILE A 85 -4.83 -12.59 -8.19
C ILE A 85 -3.45 -12.34 -8.79
N ALA A 86 -3.14 -11.06 -9.01
CA ALA A 86 -1.77 -10.59 -9.15
C ALA A 86 -1.25 -10.26 -7.75
N ASP A 87 -0.25 -10.98 -7.26
CA ASP A 87 0.45 -10.65 -6.00
C ASP A 87 1.98 -10.64 -6.17
N ALA A 88 2.68 -10.09 -5.18
CA ALA A 88 4.14 -10.02 -5.18
C ALA A 88 4.82 -11.41 -5.07
N MET A 89 4.07 -12.50 -4.81
CA MET A 89 4.66 -13.85 -4.77
C MET A 89 5.00 -14.36 -6.17
N GLN A 90 4.17 -14.06 -7.17
CA GLN A 90 4.46 -14.35 -8.58
C GLN A 90 5.21 -13.22 -9.29
N ASN A 91 5.22 -12.03 -8.69
CA ASN A 91 5.83 -10.84 -9.26
C ASN A 91 6.96 -10.34 -8.32
N PRO A 92 8.09 -11.07 -8.23
CA PRO A 92 9.13 -10.80 -7.22
C PRO A 92 9.82 -9.44 -7.40
N HIS A 93 9.75 -8.86 -8.61
CA HIS A 93 10.28 -7.53 -8.94
C HIS A 93 9.35 -6.37 -8.52
N SER A 94 8.26 -6.67 -7.82
CA SER A 94 7.25 -5.71 -7.40
C SER A 94 7.15 -5.60 -5.87
N ILE A 95 6.42 -4.58 -5.40
CA ILE A 95 6.07 -4.42 -3.99
C ILE A 95 4.54 -4.40 -3.83
N THR A 96 4.06 -4.72 -2.64
CA THR A 96 2.66 -4.55 -2.26
C THR A 96 2.50 -3.25 -1.50
N VAL A 97 1.57 -2.41 -1.93
CA VAL A 97 1.17 -1.18 -1.25
C VAL A 97 -0.31 -1.31 -0.89
N HIS A 98 -0.61 -1.43 0.40
CA HIS A 98 -1.98 -1.39 0.89
C HIS A 98 -2.40 0.05 1.14
N PHE A 99 -3.45 0.52 0.47
CA PHE A 99 -4.10 1.78 0.80
C PHE A 99 -5.26 1.49 1.77
N GLY A 100 -5.05 1.74 3.06
CA GLY A 100 -6.09 1.57 4.08
C GLY A 100 -7.25 2.55 3.86
N GLY A 101 -6.96 3.84 3.93
CA GLY A 101 -7.90 4.90 3.55
C GLY A 101 -9.17 4.97 4.43
N PRO A 102 -10.12 5.86 4.08
CA PRO A 102 -11.35 6.05 4.85
C PRO A 102 -12.30 4.85 4.72
N VAL A 103 -12.80 4.37 5.86
CA VAL A 103 -13.80 3.29 5.94
C VAL A 103 -14.82 3.65 7.02
N GLY A 104 -16.04 4.02 6.62
CA GLY A 104 -17.06 4.47 7.57
C GLY A 104 -16.64 5.74 8.32
N ASP A 105 -16.61 5.67 9.65
CA ASP A 105 -16.29 6.79 10.56
C ASP A 105 -14.79 6.92 10.90
N ARG A 106 -13.92 6.17 10.23
CA ARG A 106 -12.49 6.08 10.58
C ARG A 106 -11.58 6.02 9.37
N LEU A 107 -10.31 6.31 9.62
CA LEU A 107 -9.21 6.16 8.68
C LEU A 107 -8.41 4.93 9.10
N LEU A 108 -8.18 4.00 8.17
CA LEU A 108 -7.38 2.79 8.42
C LEU A 108 -5.95 2.98 7.89
N PRO A 109 -4.95 2.34 8.52
CA PRO A 109 -3.58 2.44 8.07
C PRO A 109 -3.38 1.62 6.79
N GLY A 110 -2.67 2.20 5.84
CA GLY A 110 -1.99 1.49 4.79
C GLY A 110 -0.69 0.84 5.26
N SER A 111 -0.10 0.02 4.39
CA SER A 111 1.17 -0.63 4.64
C SER A 111 1.99 -0.80 3.37
N LEU A 112 3.31 -0.93 3.54
CA LEU A 112 4.26 -1.26 2.47
C LEU A 112 4.87 -2.64 2.75
N GLY A 113 4.73 -3.56 1.80
CA GLY A 113 5.29 -4.91 1.86
C GLY A 113 6.24 -5.19 0.69
N CYS A 114 7.36 -5.84 0.96
CA CYS A 114 8.33 -6.30 -0.04
C CYS A 114 8.41 -7.82 0.02
N GLY A 115 7.94 -8.51 -1.02
CA GLY A 115 7.76 -9.98 -1.03
C GLY A 115 9.05 -10.79 -1.17
N GLY A 116 10.17 -10.18 -1.55
CA GLY A 116 11.38 -10.91 -1.92
C GLY A 116 12.70 -10.17 -1.70
N ALA A 117 13.78 -10.81 -2.17
CA ALA A 117 15.14 -10.27 -2.15
C ALA A 117 15.57 -9.66 -3.50
N ASP A 118 14.61 -9.47 -4.41
CA ASP A 118 14.85 -8.89 -5.72
C ASP A 118 15.32 -7.43 -5.58
N GLU A 119 16.30 -7.04 -6.40
CA GLU A 119 16.89 -5.70 -6.32
C GLU A 119 15.90 -4.60 -6.68
N ARG A 120 15.00 -4.84 -7.64
CA ARG A 120 13.99 -3.87 -8.07
C ARG A 120 12.94 -3.69 -6.99
N SER A 121 12.45 -4.77 -6.39
CA SER A 121 11.49 -4.67 -5.29
C SER A 121 12.09 -3.96 -4.07
N ILE A 122 13.36 -4.25 -3.73
CA ILE A 122 14.07 -3.57 -2.64
C ILE A 122 14.23 -2.08 -2.94
N LYS A 123 14.61 -1.71 -4.16
CA LYS A 123 14.75 -0.32 -4.60
C LYS A 123 13.42 0.42 -4.49
N LEU A 124 12.33 -0.15 -5.00
CA LEU A 124 10.98 0.41 -4.91
C LEU A 124 10.54 0.57 -3.46
N ALA A 125 10.66 -0.47 -2.64
CA ALA A 125 10.30 -0.42 -1.22
C ALA A 125 11.08 0.64 -0.46
N THR A 126 12.38 0.78 -0.76
CA THR A 126 13.24 1.81 -0.15
C THR A 126 12.81 3.21 -0.56
N CYS A 127 12.47 3.41 -1.84
CA CYS A 127 11.97 4.68 -2.36
C CYS A 127 10.66 5.09 -1.68
N PHE A 128 9.67 4.20 -1.65
CA PHE A 128 8.40 4.45 -0.95
C PHE A 128 8.63 4.78 0.52
N ALA A 129 9.43 3.98 1.22
CA ALA A 129 9.70 4.20 2.63
C ALA A 129 10.50 5.48 2.89
N TYR A 130 11.33 5.94 1.93
CA TYR A 130 11.98 7.24 2.00
C TYR A 130 10.97 8.38 1.87
N VAL A 131 10.10 8.34 0.85
CA VAL A 131 9.07 9.37 0.63
C VAL A 131 8.11 9.46 1.82
N VAL A 132 7.61 8.32 2.33
CA VAL A 132 6.76 8.31 3.54
C VAL A 132 7.48 8.97 4.71
N ARG A 133 8.76 8.64 4.98
CA ARG A 133 9.52 9.23 6.09
C ARG A 133 9.78 10.73 5.93
N ARG A 134 9.87 11.21 4.69
CA ARG A 134 10.13 12.61 4.36
C ARG A 134 8.87 13.46 4.52
N ASP A 135 7.73 12.97 4.01
CA ASP A 135 6.54 13.79 3.79
C ASP A 135 5.45 13.58 4.85
N PHE A 136 5.53 12.52 5.66
CA PHE A 136 4.56 12.18 6.69
C PHE A 136 5.12 12.47 8.09
N GLU A 137 4.24 12.85 9.01
CA GLU A 137 4.59 13.02 10.42
C GLU A 137 4.63 11.67 11.14
N PHE A 138 5.68 11.38 11.92
CA PHE A 138 5.73 10.15 12.69
C PHE A 138 5.06 10.33 14.07
N ILE A 139 3.90 9.68 14.26
CA ILE A 139 3.12 9.72 15.50
C ILE A 139 3.05 8.32 16.10
N LYS A 140 3.67 8.14 17.27
CA LYS A 140 3.82 6.87 18.00
C LYS A 140 4.46 5.75 17.17
N SER A 141 3.67 5.00 16.42
CA SER A 141 4.11 3.83 15.62
C SER A 141 3.69 3.93 14.16
N PHE A 142 3.10 5.05 13.75
CA PHE A 142 2.57 5.26 12.40
C PHE A 142 3.14 6.54 11.79
N TYR A 143 3.33 6.51 10.47
CA TYR A 143 3.49 7.73 9.68
C TYR A 143 2.11 8.28 9.33
N VAL A 144 1.87 9.58 9.44
CA VAL A 144 0.55 10.19 9.26
C VAL A 144 0.65 11.33 8.25
N GLY A 145 -0.12 11.23 7.16
CA GLY A 145 -0.13 12.20 6.08
C GLY A 145 -0.72 13.54 6.55
N ALA A 146 -0.40 14.63 5.86
CA ALA A 146 -0.77 15.97 6.31
C ALA A 146 -2.28 16.17 6.47
N GLN A 147 -3.12 15.61 5.59
CA GLN A 147 -4.57 15.64 5.77
C GLN A 147 -5.02 14.68 6.88
N ALA A 148 -4.41 13.50 6.99
CA ALA A 148 -4.67 12.57 8.08
C ALA A 148 -4.35 13.16 9.46
N VAL A 149 -3.30 13.98 9.59
CA VAL A 149 -2.98 14.74 10.81
C VAL A 149 -4.10 15.73 11.13
N ARG A 150 -4.58 16.49 10.13
CA ARG A 150 -5.72 17.41 10.33
C ARG A 150 -6.98 16.67 10.79
N LEU A 151 -7.25 15.50 10.22
CA LEU A 151 -8.35 14.64 10.66
C LEU A 151 -8.16 14.22 12.12
N LEU A 152 -6.97 13.74 12.48
CA LEU A 152 -6.65 13.37 13.86
C LEU A 152 -6.86 14.54 14.84
N ASP A 153 -6.36 15.74 14.51
CA ASP A 153 -6.49 16.95 15.34
C ASP A 153 -7.94 17.41 15.48
N SER A 154 -8.81 17.09 14.50
CA SER A 154 -10.24 17.36 14.57
C SER A 154 -11.05 16.34 15.38
N GLY A 155 -10.39 15.32 15.94
CA GLY A 155 -11.02 14.22 16.66
C GLY A 155 -11.55 13.10 15.76
N TYR A 156 -11.17 13.07 14.48
CA TYR A 156 -11.50 11.97 13.59
C TYR A 156 -10.72 10.71 13.98
N ARG A 157 -11.34 9.55 13.80
CA ARG A 157 -10.79 8.29 14.28
C ARG A 157 -9.73 7.75 13.32
N LEU A 158 -8.49 7.65 13.77
CA LEU A 158 -7.42 6.92 13.07
C LEU A 158 -7.24 5.57 13.78
N SER A 159 -7.73 4.49 13.19
CA SER A 159 -7.86 3.21 13.90
C SER A 159 -7.10 2.10 13.19
N GLN A 160 -6.50 1.18 13.96
CA GLN A 160 -5.69 0.10 13.38
C GLN A 160 -6.53 -0.87 12.53
N THR A 161 -7.79 -1.09 12.92
CA THR A 161 -8.71 -1.99 12.21
C THR A 161 -10.13 -1.44 12.21
N ALA A 162 -10.96 -1.93 11.30
CA ALA A 162 -12.39 -1.62 11.27
C ALA A 162 -13.16 -2.05 12.53
N LYS A 163 -12.60 -2.99 13.32
CA LYS A 163 -13.25 -3.54 14.52
C LYS A 163 -12.74 -2.92 15.83
N SER A 164 -11.69 -2.10 15.77
CA SER A 164 -11.07 -1.50 16.95
C SER A 164 -12.02 -0.50 17.63
N SER A 165 -12.11 -0.59 18.97
CA SER A 165 -12.75 0.40 19.83
C SER A 165 -11.97 1.71 19.83
N GLN A 166 -12.62 2.80 20.24
CA GLN A 166 -12.04 4.15 20.25
C GLN A 166 -10.78 4.27 21.14
N GLU A 167 -10.66 3.44 22.18
CA GLU A 167 -9.50 3.44 23.08
C GLU A 167 -8.18 3.04 22.37
N TYR A 168 -8.28 2.39 21.21
CA TYR A 168 -7.14 1.99 20.38
C TYR A 168 -6.89 2.93 19.19
N ASP A 169 -7.67 4.00 19.07
CA ASP A 169 -7.42 4.99 18.05
C ASP A 169 -6.09 5.70 18.32
N LEU A 170 -5.43 6.14 17.26
CA LEU A 170 -4.22 6.94 17.36
C LEU A 170 -4.58 8.26 18.06
N CYS A 171 -3.73 8.68 18.99
CA CYS A 171 -3.84 9.99 19.65
C CYS A 171 -2.46 10.65 19.61
N ARG A 172 -2.42 11.98 19.52
CA ARG A 172 -1.22 12.78 19.61
C ARG A 172 -1.37 13.88 20.66
#